data_AF-A0A076I0J2-F1
#
_entry.id   AF-A0A076I0J2-F1
#
_cell.length_a   1.000
_cell.length_b   1.000
_cell.length_c   1.000
_cell.angle_alpha   90.00
_cell.angle_beta   90.00
_cell.angle_gamma   90.00
#
_symmetry.space_group_name_H-M   'P 1'
#
loop_
_entity.id
_entity.type
_entity.pdbx_description
1 polymer ?
#
loop_
_entity_poly.entity_id
_entity_poly.type
_entity_poly.pdbx_seq_one_letter_code
_entity_poly.pdbx_strand_id
1 'polypeptide(L)'
;MQPLPQLIQNSLPYFVPEDATEDSVHTTLLADNIPDALATQLVLFIPLAFGRAFLQKFPLEFPPTFTLQYSNGEVVKDLLFADEPVYLAAARVAEDIIGKGAWSETFHFEVAAWSPEVDAFSQALVEGFNPETISLSALHIFGDIGPRPAQAD
;
A
#
# COMPACT_ATOMS: atom_id res chain seq x y z
N MET A 1 18.92 8.91 9.74
CA MET A 1 17.65 8.32 9.26
C MET A 1 17.93 7.70 7.90
N GLN A 2 17.55 6.43 7.69
CA GLN A 2 17.75 5.76 6.40
C GLN A 2 16.85 6.41 5.33
N PRO A 3 17.23 6.40 4.03
CA PRO A 3 16.35 6.84 2.95
C PRO A 3 15.08 5.98 2.89
N LEU A 4 13.93 6.61 2.61
CA LEU A 4 12.61 5.95 2.57
C LEU A 4 12.58 4.68 1.70
N PRO A 5 13.15 4.65 0.48
CA PRO A 5 13.17 3.43 -0.34
C PRO A 5 13.93 2.28 0.32
N GLN A 6 15.05 2.58 0.99
CA GLN A 6 15.83 1.56 1.70
C GLN A 6 15.08 1.05 2.93
N LEU A 7 14.41 1.94 3.66
CA LEU A 7 13.55 1.57 4.77
C LEU A 7 12.45 0.61 4.31
N ILE A 8 11.73 0.96 3.23
CA ILE A 8 10.68 0.13 2.64
C ILE A 8 11.21 -1.26 2.27
N GLN A 9 12.34 -1.34 1.57
CA GLN A 9 12.96 -2.62 1.22
C GLN A 9 13.29 -3.47 2.46
N ASN A 10 13.80 -2.85 3.52
CA ASN A 10 14.11 -3.53 4.77
C ASN A 10 12.85 -3.99 5.51
N SER A 11 11.71 -3.33 5.30
CA SER A 11 10.43 -3.67 5.93
C SER A 11 9.63 -4.75 5.19
N LEU A 12 9.91 -5.03 3.91
CA LEU A 12 9.18 -6.06 3.13
C LEU A 12 9.13 -7.42 3.83
N PRO A 13 10.22 -7.93 4.45
CA PRO A 13 10.19 -9.22 5.14
C PRO A 13 9.20 -9.30 6.30
N TYR A 14 8.67 -8.17 6.81
CA TYR A 14 7.73 -8.18 7.93
C TYR A 14 6.33 -8.62 7.52
N PHE A 15 5.98 -8.50 6.24
CA PHE A 15 4.66 -8.84 5.70
C PHE A 15 4.53 -10.31 5.26
N VAL A 16 5.63 -11.06 5.24
CA VAL A 16 5.69 -12.42 4.67
C VAL A 16 5.54 -13.57 5.69
N PRO A 17 5.75 -13.42 7.02
CA PRO A 17 5.48 -14.50 7.97
C PRO A 17 4.02 -14.97 7.91
N GLU A 18 3.80 -16.28 8.09
CA GLU A 18 2.46 -16.90 8.00
C GLU A 18 1.45 -16.33 9.01
N ASP A 19 1.94 -15.89 10.17
CA ASP A 19 1.17 -15.30 11.26
C ASP A 19 1.23 -13.75 11.26
N ALA A 20 1.76 -13.14 10.20
CA ALA A 20 1.82 -11.69 10.11
C ALA A 20 0.42 -11.08 10.02
N THR A 21 0.19 -10.06 10.84
CA THR A 21 -1.02 -9.24 10.91
C THR A 21 -0.61 -7.76 10.86
N GLU A 22 -1.55 -6.86 10.57
CA GLU A 22 -1.27 -5.41 10.63
C GLU A 22 -0.65 -5.00 11.97
N ASP A 23 -1.18 -5.52 13.08
CA ASP A 23 -0.69 -5.26 14.43
C ASP A 23 0.73 -5.80 14.68
N SER A 24 1.04 -7.01 14.18
CA SER A 24 2.37 -7.61 14.37
C SER A 24 3.44 -6.93 13.52
N VAL A 25 3.09 -6.52 12.28
CA VAL A 25 3.98 -5.72 11.42
C VAL A 25 4.22 -4.37 12.07
N HIS A 26 3.16 -3.68 12.51
CA HIS A 26 3.27 -2.39 13.18
C HIS A 26 4.16 -2.47 14.43
N THR A 27 3.94 -3.47 15.28
CA THR A 27 4.75 -3.71 16.49
C THR A 27 6.22 -3.96 16.15
N THR A 28 6.50 -4.70 15.07
CA THR A 28 7.87 -4.96 14.61
C THR A 28 8.56 -3.69 14.12
N LEU A 29 7.85 -2.85 13.35
CA LEU A 29 8.37 -1.55 12.89
C LEU A 29 8.72 -0.64 14.08
N LEU A 30 7.87 -0.60 15.11
CA LEU A 30 8.13 0.17 16.34
C LEU A 30 9.37 -0.35 17.09
N ALA A 31 9.55 -1.68 17.16
CA ALA A 31 10.72 -2.29 17.79
C ALA A 31 12.03 -1.92 17.07
N ASP A 32 11.96 -1.62 15.78
CA ASP A 32 13.07 -1.10 14.97
C ASP A 32 13.28 0.41 15.10
N ASN A 33 12.60 1.06 16.05
CA ASN A 33 12.65 2.50 16.29
C ASN A 33 12.11 3.34 15.12
N ILE A 34 11.19 2.79 14.33
CA ILE A 34 10.45 3.55 13.33
C ILE A 34 9.36 4.35 14.07
N PRO A 35 9.22 5.67 13.84
CA PRO A 35 8.17 6.46 14.46
C PRO A 35 6.77 5.92 14.14
N ASP A 36 5.88 5.95 15.12
CA ASP A 36 4.51 5.41 15.05
C ASP A 36 3.72 5.84 13.79
N ALA A 37 3.69 7.15 13.50
CA ALA A 37 3.06 7.67 12.30
C ALA A 37 3.65 7.09 11.00
N LEU A 38 4.98 6.94 10.94
CA LEU A 38 5.64 6.36 9.77
C LEU A 38 5.38 4.84 9.69
N ALA A 39 5.34 4.14 10.82
CA ALA A 39 4.99 2.72 10.86
C ALA A 39 3.58 2.47 10.33
N THR A 40 2.60 3.27 10.77
CA THR A 40 1.21 3.25 10.25
C THR A 40 1.18 3.46 8.73
N GLN A 41 1.90 4.47 8.22
CA GLN A 41 2.00 4.73 6.78
C GLN A 41 2.65 3.58 6.01
N LEU A 42 3.67 2.92 6.56
CA LEU A 42 4.35 1.79 5.91
C LEU A 42 3.41 0.57 5.83
N VAL A 43 2.71 0.24 6.91
CA VAL A 43 1.73 -0.87 6.93
C VAL A 43 0.64 -0.68 5.88
N LEU A 44 0.18 0.57 5.70
CA LEU A 44 -0.87 0.91 4.74
C LEU A 44 -0.37 0.97 3.29
N PHE A 45 0.70 1.75 3.04
CA PHE A 45 1.07 2.12 1.67
C PHE A 45 2.01 1.12 0.99
N ILE A 46 2.76 0.30 1.73
CA ILE A 46 3.62 -0.73 1.12
C ILE A 46 2.75 -1.76 0.39
N PRO A 47 1.79 -2.46 1.03
CA PRO A 47 0.91 -3.40 0.34
C PRO A 47 0.19 -2.77 -0.83
N LEU A 48 -0.35 -1.57 -0.65
CA LEU A 48 -1.10 -0.87 -1.70
C LEU A 48 -0.24 -0.61 -2.94
N ALA A 49 0.98 -0.10 -2.76
CA ALA A 49 1.91 0.16 -3.85
C ALA A 49 2.32 -1.13 -4.59
N PHE A 50 2.64 -2.19 -3.83
CA PHE A 50 2.98 -3.51 -4.40
C PHE A 50 1.80 -4.16 -5.11
N GLY A 51 0.59 -4.03 -4.55
CA GLY A 51 -0.66 -4.50 -5.14
C GLY A 51 -0.95 -3.83 -6.47
N ARG A 52 -0.88 -2.50 -6.53
CA ARG A 52 -1.05 -1.75 -7.79
C ARG A 52 -0.01 -2.14 -8.82
N ALA A 53 1.27 -2.24 -8.44
CA ALA A 53 2.34 -2.67 -9.33
C ALA A 53 2.11 -4.09 -9.88
N PHE A 54 1.65 -5.02 -9.05
CA PHE A 54 1.29 -6.38 -9.50
C PHE A 54 0.09 -6.40 -10.45
N LEU A 55 -0.93 -5.58 -10.16
CA LEU A 55 -2.17 -5.51 -10.94
C LEU A 55 -2.02 -4.76 -12.28
N GLN A 56 -0.93 -4.02 -12.51
CA GLN A 56 -0.66 -3.34 -13.79
C GLN A 56 -0.61 -4.28 -15.01
N LYS A 57 -0.48 -5.59 -14.81
CA LYS A 57 -0.58 -6.59 -15.90
C LYS A 57 -2.01 -6.76 -16.43
N PHE A 58 -3.00 -6.22 -15.74
CA PHE A 58 -4.41 -6.20 -16.16
C PHE A 58 -4.79 -4.80 -16.66
N PRO A 59 -5.80 -4.68 -17.53
CA PRO A 59 -6.27 -3.39 -18.05
C PRO A 59 -7.14 -2.66 -17.01
N LEU A 60 -6.58 -2.39 -15.84
CA LEU A 60 -7.24 -1.70 -14.74
C LEU A 60 -6.85 -0.22 -14.73
N GLU A 61 -7.83 0.64 -14.46
CA GLU A 61 -7.60 2.04 -14.13
C GLU A 61 -7.62 2.21 -12.61
N PHE A 62 -6.53 2.74 -12.05
CA PHE A 62 -6.42 2.99 -10.62
C PHE A 62 -6.83 4.43 -10.31
N PRO A 63 -7.76 4.65 -9.36
CA PRO A 63 -8.06 5.99 -8.87
C PRO A 63 -6.77 6.68 -8.35
N PRO A 64 -6.51 7.92 -8.80
CA PRO A 64 -5.34 8.67 -8.36
C PRO A 64 -5.49 9.21 -6.93
N THR A 65 -6.72 9.15 -6.40
CA THR A 65 -7.07 9.67 -5.09
C THR A 65 -7.60 8.61 -4.13
N PHE A 66 -7.57 8.95 -2.85
CA PHE A 66 -8.22 8.22 -1.76
C PHE A 66 -8.98 9.18 -0.85
N THR A 67 -9.84 8.61 -0.01
CA THR A 67 -10.56 9.32 1.05
C THR A 67 -10.04 8.86 2.39
N LEU A 68 -9.76 9.81 3.28
CA LEU A 68 -9.40 9.56 4.67
C LEU A 68 -10.59 9.89 5.57
N GLN A 69 -10.98 8.96 6.42
CA GLN A 69 -12.00 9.15 7.43
C GLN A 69 -11.39 8.95 8.82
N TYR A 70 -11.34 10.02 9.59
CA TYR A 70 -10.83 10.03 10.96
C TYR A 70 -11.86 9.46 11.95
N SER A 71 -11.38 9.01 13.10
CA SER A 71 -12.22 8.46 14.18
C SER A 71 -13.20 9.48 14.78
N ASN A 72 -12.92 10.77 14.66
CA ASN A 72 -13.82 11.85 15.05
C ASN A 72 -14.97 12.10 14.03
N GLY A 73 -15.01 11.33 12.93
CA GLY A 73 -16.00 11.47 11.86
C GLY A 73 -15.64 12.49 10.77
N GLU A 74 -14.50 13.18 10.89
CA GLU A 74 -13.98 14.07 9.85
C GLU A 74 -13.58 13.26 8.60
N VAL A 75 -13.96 13.77 7.42
CA VAL A 75 -13.68 13.12 6.14
C VAL A 75 -12.92 14.10 5.26
N VAL A 76 -11.74 13.68 4.80
CA VAL A 76 -10.94 14.41 3.82
C VAL A 76 -10.93 13.61 2.53
N LYS A 77 -11.52 14.17 1.48
CA LYS A 77 -11.70 13.53 0.18
C LYS A 77 -10.61 13.96 -0.79
N ASP A 78 -10.51 13.19 -1.88
CA ASP A 78 -9.70 13.53 -3.06
C ASP A 78 -8.22 13.75 -2.78
N LEU A 79 -7.68 13.02 -1.79
CA LEU A 79 -6.26 13.06 -1.46
C LEU A 79 -5.46 12.32 -2.52
N LEU A 80 -4.44 12.97 -3.08
CA LEU A 80 -3.63 12.37 -4.13
C LEU A 80 -2.62 11.40 -3.54
N PHE A 81 -2.58 10.18 -4.05
CA PHE A 81 -1.49 9.24 -3.75
C PHE A 81 -0.12 9.81 -4.14
N ALA A 82 -0.08 10.66 -5.16
CA ALA A 82 1.14 11.34 -5.61
C ALA A 82 1.69 12.35 -4.58
N ASP A 83 0.88 12.78 -3.61
CA ASP A 83 1.33 13.69 -2.55
C ASP A 83 1.84 12.93 -1.31
N GLU A 84 1.67 11.61 -1.26
CA GLU A 84 2.05 10.76 -0.12
C GLU A 84 3.48 10.20 -0.31
N PRO A 85 4.48 10.68 0.46
CA PRO A 85 5.89 10.32 0.21
C PRO A 85 6.18 8.84 0.39
N VAL A 86 5.53 8.19 1.37
CA VAL A 86 5.68 6.76 1.65
C VAL A 86 5.12 5.93 0.50
N TYR A 87 3.92 6.27 0.02
CA TYR A 87 3.34 5.61 -1.15
C TYR A 87 4.22 5.76 -2.39
N LEU A 88 4.66 6.98 -2.71
CA LEU A 88 5.53 7.23 -3.86
C LEU A 88 6.83 6.43 -3.79
N ALA A 89 7.46 6.37 -2.62
CA ALA A 89 8.68 5.60 -2.45
C ALA A 89 8.42 4.09 -2.58
N ALA A 90 7.31 3.58 -2.02
CA ALA A 90 6.94 2.17 -2.14
C ALA A 90 6.61 1.79 -3.59
N ALA A 91 5.89 2.64 -4.31
CA ALA A 91 5.56 2.45 -5.72
C ALA A 91 6.83 2.35 -6.57
N ARG A 92 7.78 3.29 -6.38
CA ARG A 92 9.08 3.23 -7.05
C ARG A 92 9.87 1.96 -6.72
N VAL A 93 9.86 1.52 -5.47
CA VAL A 93 10.53 0.27 -5.07
C VAL A 93 9.90 -0.93 -5.78
N ALA A 94 8.56 -1.01 -5.82
CA ALA A 94 7.85 -2.09 -6.49
C ALA A 94 8.11 -2.10 -8.01
N GLU A 95 8.02 -0.94 -8.66
CA GLU A 95 8.34 -0.76 -10.08
C GLU A 95 9.78 -1.15 -10.40
N ASP A 96 10.74 -0.74 -9.57
CA ASP A 96 12.15 -1.09 -9.73
C ASP A 96 12.40 -2.59 -9.63
N ILE A 97 11.71 -3.28 -8.70
CA ILE A 97 11.81 -4.73 -8.53
C ILE A 97 11.28 -5.45 -9.78
N ILE A 98 10.11 -5.03 -10.28
CA ILE A 98 9.51 -5.59 -11.49
C ILE A 98 10.39 -5.31 -12.71
N GLY A 99 10.82 -4.06 -12.90
CA GLY A 99 11.63 -3.64 -14.04
C GLY A 99 13.01 -4.33 -14.12
N LYS A 100 13.56 -4.73 -12.97
CA LYS A 100 14.80 -5.53 -12.89
C LYS A 100 14.58 -7.04 -13.01
N GLY A 101 13.33 -7.50 -13.15
CA GLY A 101 12.98 -8.91 -13.17
C GLY A 101 13.24 -9.61 -11.83
N ALA A 102 13.29 -8.86 -10.73
CA ALA A 102 13.55 -9.36 -9.38
C ALA A 102 12.26 -9.69 -8.61
N TRP A 103 11.10 -9.56 -9.25
CA TRP A 103 9.82 -9.94 -8.66
C TRP A 103 9.82 -11.44 -8.30
N SER A 104 9.19 -11.76 -7.18
CA SER A 104 9.12 -13.10 -6.63
C SER A 104 7.68 -13.36 -6.24
N GLU A 105 7.06 -14.33 -6.90
CA GLU A 105 5.65 -14.71 -6.69
C GLU A 105 5.39 -15.29 -5.30
N THR A 106 6.43 -15.66 -4.54
CA THR A 106 6.28 -16.18 -3.18
C THR A 106 6.66 -15.18 -2.10
N PHE A 107 7.15 -14.00 -2.47
CA PHE A 107 7.60 -12.98 -1.51
C PHE A 107 6.92 -11.64 -1.79
N HIS A 108 7.12 -11.09 -2.99
CA HIS A 108 6.55 -9.78 -3.34
C HIS A 108 5.04 -9.86 -3.57
N PHE A 109 4.53 -11.00 -4.04
CA PHE A 109 3.09 -11.22 -4.12
C PHE A 109 2.45 -11.32 -2.73
N GLU A 110 3.10 -11.94 -1.74
CA GLU A 110 2.58 -11.98 -0.36
C GLU A 110 2.42 -10.55 0.19
N VAL A 111 3.38 -9.66 -0.05
CA VAL A 111 3.24 -8.23 0.28
C VAL A 111 2.07 -7.58 -0.47
N ALA A 112 1.93 -7.87 -1.77
CA ALA A 112 0.86 -7.33 -2.61
C ALA A 112 -0.54 -7.83 -2.18
N ALA A 113 -0.64 -9.06 -1.70
CA ALA A 113 -1.90 -9.70 -1.30
C ALA A 113 -2.56 -9.04 -0.09
N TRP A 114 -1.79 -8.29 0.71
CA TRP A 114 -2.32 -7.46 1.79
C TRP A 114 -3.04 -6.21 1.29
N SER A 115 -2.95 -5.88 -0.01
CA SER A 115 -3.66 -4.75 -0.58
C SER A 115 -5.17 -5.03 -0.67
N PRO A 116 -6.04 -4.12 -0.17
CA PRO A 116 -7.48 -4.25 -0.35
C PRO A 116 -7.90 -4.23 -1.83
N GLU A 117 -7.11 -3.60 -2.71
CA GLU A 117 -7.39 -3.62 -4.16
C GLU A 117 -7.09 -4.99 -4.79
N VAL A 118 -6.06 -5.69 -4.30
CA VAL A 118 -5.75 -7.05 -4.75
C VAL A 118 -6.79 -8.03 -4.24
N ASP A 119 -7.22 -7.90 -2.97
CA ASP A 119 -8.30 -8.70 -2.39
C ASP A 119 -9.61 -8.51 -3.17
N ALA A 120 -10.04 -7.26 -3.38
CA ALA A 120 -11.25 -6.95 -4.15
C ALA A 120 -11.20 -7.48 -5.59
N PHE A 121 -10.05 -7.32 -6.27
CA PHE A 121 -9.86 -7.85 -7.62
C PHE A 121 -9.91 -9.39 -7.63
N SER A 122 -9.22 -10.05 -6.69
CA SER A 122 -9.22 -11.51 -6.53
C SER A 122 -10.64 -12.04 -6.31
N GLN A 123 -11.40 -11.41 -5.40
CA GLN A 123 -12.78 -11.77 -5.11
C GLN A 123 -13.68 -11.64 -6.36
N ALA A 124 -13.52 -10.56 -7.14
CA ALA A 124 -14.26 -10.39 -8.39
C ALA A 124 -13.94 -11.51 -9.41
N LEU A 125 -12.69 -11.95 -9.51
CA LEU A 125 -12.34 -13.10 -10.37
C LEU A 125 -13.00 -14.40 -9.89
N VAL A 126 -13.02 -14.63 -8.58
CA VAL A 126 -13.70 -15.81 -7.98
C VAL A 126 -15.20 -15.79 -8.27
N GLU A 127 -15.82 -14.61 -8.29
CA GLU A 127 -17.22 -14.41 -8.65
C GLU A 127 -17.50 -14.51 -10.16
N GLY A 128 -16.46 -14.69 -10.98
CA GLY A 128 -16.58 -14.91 -12.42
C GLY A 128 -16.64 -13.63 -13.25
N PHE A 129 -16.29 -12.48 -12.68
CA PHE A 129 -16.16 -11.25 -13.45
C PHE A 129 -15.00 -11.34 -14.45
N ASN A 130 -15.18 -10.72 -15.61
CA ASN A 130 -14.09 -10.58 -16.58
C ASN A 130 -13.13 -9.48 -16.07
N PRO A 131 -11.81 -9.76 -15.96
CA PRO A 131 -10.80 -8.76 -15.61
C PRO A 131 -10.93 -7.43 -16.36
N GLU A 132 -11.29 -7.46 -17.64
CA GLU A 132 -11.41 -6.28 -18.51
C GLU A 132 -12.62 -5.39 -18.15
N THR A 133 -13.53 -5.88 -17.33
CA THR A 133 -14.76 -5.17 -16.94
C THR A 133 -14.72 -4.66 -15.50
N ILE A 134 -13.67 -4.98 -14.75
CA ILE A 134 -13.51 -4.57 -13.35
C ILE A 134 -13.03 -3.12 -13.30
N SER A 135 -13.73 -2.29 -12.53
CA SER A 135 -13.32 -0.92 -12.21
C SER A 135 -13.15 -0.77 -10.71
N LEU A 136 -12.04 -0.18 -10.27
CA LEU A 136 -11.77 0.08 -8.86
C LEU A 136 -12.37 1.43 -8.45
N SER A 137 -13.05 1.48 -7.30
CA SER A 137 -13.44 2.73 -6.65
C SER A 137 -12.28 3.32 -5.85
N ALA A 138 -12.33 4.62 -5.57
CA ALA A 138 -11.34 5.26 -4.70
C ALA A 138 -11.23 4.52 -3.36
N LEU A 139 -10.01 4.41 -2.84
CA LEU A 139 -9.76 3.75 -1.56
C LEU A 139 -10.33 4.60 -0.41
N HIS A 140 -10.98 3.95 0.55
CA HIS A 140 -11.43 4.58 1.80
C HIS A 140 -10.55 4.07 2.94
N ILE A 141 -9.80 4.98 3.55
CA ILE A 141 -8.89 4.69 4.65
C ILE A 141 -9.54 5.19 5.94
N PHE A 142 -9.70 4.29 6.90
CA PHE A 142 -10.30 4.60 8.20
C PHE A 142 -9.21 4.66 9.26
N GLY A 143 -8.97 5.84 9.81
CA GLY A 143 -7.94 6.06 10.82
C GLY A 143 -7.12 7.32 10.59
N ASP A 144 -6.23 7.62 11.52
CA ASP A 144 -5.22 8.65 11.36
C ASP A 144 -3.96 8.02 10.76
N ILE A 145 -3.50 8.53 9.62
CA ILE A 145 -2.27 8.09 8.94
C ILE A 145 -1.07 8.99 9.29
N GLY A 146 -1.20 9.79 10.35
CA GLY A 146 -0.17 10.69 10.83
C GLY A 146 -0.14 12.05 10.10
N PRO A 147 0.81 12.92 10.46
CA PRO A 147 0.92 14.25 9.89
C PRO A 147 1.26 14.15 8.40
N ARG A 148 0.43 14.82 7.58
CA ARG A 148 0.69 15.00 6.16
C ARG A 148 1.63 16.20 5.95
N PRO A 149 2.46 16.20 4.90
CA PRO A 149 3.13 17.42 4.48
C PRO A 149 2.05 18.50 4.29
N ALA A 150 2.26 19.69 4.85
CA ALA A 150 1.32 20.79 4.62
C ALA A 150 1.20 20.99 3.10
N GLN A 151 -0.01 20.86 2.55
CA GLN A 151 -0.26 21.25 1.17
C GLN A 151 0.04 22.75 1.10
N ALA A 152 1.07 23.11 0.33
CA ALA A 152 1.33 24.50 0.02
C ALA A 152 0.25 24.94 -0.95
N ASP A 153 -0.63 25.84 -0.51
CA ASP A 153 -1.64 26.52 -1.32
C ASP A 153 -1.01 27.27 -2.52
#